data_AF-A0A536TA48-F1
#
_entry.id   AF-A0A536TA48-F1
#
_cell.length_a   1.000
_cell.length_b   1.000
_cell.length_c   1.000
_cell.angle_alpha   90.00
_cell.angle_beta   90.00
_cell.angle_gamma   90.00
#
_symmetry.space_group_name_H-M   'P 1'
#
loop_
_entity.id
_entity.type
_entity.pdbx_description
1 polymer ?
#
loop_
_entity_poly.entity_id
_entity_poly.type
_entity_poly.pdbx_seq_one_letter_code
_entity_poly.pdbx_strand_id
1 'polypeptide(L)'
;MSTTDPITGKTDSRYAKCQTTNTCPHAVEIFSANEYWVKAASLMTTDPTGTVDLPDSPFTRIYFMSSMQHGTGNAASKGNCQQFQNPLDSSAVQRALFTALDLWVTQGTEPPPSQYPKLSDATLKPPLPQSGMGFPSIPGVTYTGLKTTRYLFNYGPDFLTTGIPTINPPVITPPYEDNPANGRIYPSYIPKTDADGNDIAGVRLPRVSVPLATYTGWGLRSGVWANDGCESSGQFIPFPKTQADRLATGDPRLSAEERYGSYGNYSFQVAVAVKKMIANRYLLAEDGVAVLNDALTLGQSMLPILPSN
;
A
#
# COMPACT_ATOMS: atom_id res chain seq x y z
N MET A 1 12.38 10.59 -17.85
CA MET A 1 13.31 11.66 -17.44
C MET A 1 14.49 11.01 -16.75
N SER A 2 15.72 11.48 -16.98
CA SER A 2 16.89 11.06 -16.23
C SER A 2 17.06 11.88 -14.95
N THR A 3 17.63 11.25 -13.93
CA THR A 3 17.96 11.87 -12.65
C THR A 3 19.39 11.52 -12.26
N THR A 4 20.06 12.42 -11.54
CA THR A 4 21.40 12.18 -11.00
C THR A 4 21.29 11.70 -9.56
N ASP A 5 21.85 10.53 -9.28
CA ASP A 5 21.95 10.00 -7.93
C ASP A 5 22.98 10.79 -7.11
N PRO A 6 22.59 11.45 -6.01
CA PRO A 6 23.52 12.19 -5.15
C PRO A 6 24.48 11.28 -4.40
N ILE A 7 24.22 9.96 -4.38
CA ILE A 7 25.05 8.97 -3.73
C ILE A 7 26.23 8.54 -4.59
N THR A 8 25.95 8.04 -5.79
CA THR A 8 26.98 7.52 -6.69
C THR A 8 27.45 8.53 -7.75
N GLY A 9 26.74 9.64 -7.93
CA GLY A 9 26.98 10.61 -9.00
C GLY A 9 26.52 10.14 -10.39
N LYS A 10 25.94 8.93 -10.49
CA LYS A 10 25.46 8.36 -11.76
C LYS A 10 24.17 9.05 -12.20
N THR A 11 24.04 9.30 -13.49
CA THR A 11 22.83 9.85 -14.09
C THR A 11 22.20 8.79 -15.00
N ASP A 12 20.95 8.43 -14.75
CA ASP A 12 20.24 7.42 -15.54
C ASP A 12 18.71 7.60 -15.46
N SER A 13 17.95 6.78 -16.20
CA SER A 13 16.51 6.61 -16.05
C SER A 13 16.08 5.17 -16.29
N ARG A 14 14.94 4.75 -15.73
CA ARG A 14 14.38 3.39 -15.90
C ARG A 14 14.29 2.95 -17.37
N TYR A 15 13.99 3.88 -18.28
CA TYR A 15 13.76 3.60 -19.70
C TYR A 15 14.89 4.08 -20.61
N ALA A 16 16.02 4.56 -20.07
CA ALA A 16 17.08 5.21 -20.86
C ALA A 16 17.55 4.34 -22.04
N LYS A 17 17.85 3.06 -21.80
CA LYS A 17 18.35 2.14 -22.82
C LYS A 17 17.30 1.77 -23.86
N CYS A 18 16.06 1.50 -23.45
CA CYS A 18 15.04 1.09 -24.40
C CYS A 18 14.55 2.26 -25.27
N GLN A 19 14.68 3.50 -24.78
CA GLN A 19 14.32 4.69 -25.56
C GLN A 19 15.30 4.92 -26.71
N THR A 20 16.59 4.66 -26.52
CA THR A 20 17.58 4.82 -27.60
C THR A 20 17.39 3.80 -28.72
N THR A 21 16.85 2.61 -28.39
CA THR A 21 16.61 1.53 -29.35
C THR A 21 15.17 1.45 -29.83
N ASN A 22 14.27 2.31 -29.34
CA ASN A 22 12.82 2.25 -29.59
C ASN A 22 12.20 0.89 -29.25
N THR A 23 12.61 0.29 -28.12
CA THR A 23 12.16 -1.03 -27.65
C THR A 23 11.52 -0.98 -26.27
N CYS A 24 11.02 0.18 -25.83
CA CYS A 24 10.43 0.28 -24.50
C CYS A 24 9.13 -0.52 -24.40
N PRO A 25 9.00 -1.39 -23.37
CA PRO A 25 7.75 -2.10 -23.14
C PRO A 25 6.72 -1.17 -22.51
N HIS A 26 5.46 -1.36 -22.86
CA HIS A 26 4.36 -0.85 -22.05
C HIS A 26 4.26 -1.68 -20.77
N ALA A 27 4.03 -1.01 -19.64
CA ALA A 27 3.96 -1.66 -18.33
C ALA A 27 2.82 -1.09 -17.49
N VAL A 28 2.22 -1.97 -16.70
CA VAL A 28 1.38 -1.59 -15.57
C VAL A 28 2.07 -2.10 -14.31
N GLU A 29 2.53 -1.18 -13.46
CA GLU A 29 3.19 -1.51 -12.20
C GLU A 29 2.19 -1.41 -11.06
N ILE A 30 2.08 -2.49 -10.28
CA ILE A 30 1.09 -2.61 -9.21
C ILE A 30 1.83 -2.83 -7.90
N PHE A 31 1.61 -1.93 -6.94
CA PHE A 31 2.24 -1.97 -5.62
C PHE A 31 1.17 -2.05 -4.54
N SER A 32 1.34 -2.90 -3.54
CA SER A 32 0.53 -2.82 -2.32
C SER A 32 1.13 -1.80 -1.34
N ALA A 33 0.46 -1.54 -0.21
CA ALA A 33 1.05 -0.75 0.87
C ALA A 33 2.26 -1.43 1.49
N ASN A 34 2.32 -2.77 1.47
CA ASN A 34 3.50 -3.49 1.94
C ASN A 34 4.77 -3.12 1.16
N GLU A 35 4.66 -2.97 -0.16
CA GLU A 35 5.79 -2.59 -1.02
C GLU A 35 6.39 -1.22 -0.61
N TYR A 36 5.58 -0.28 -0.12
CA TYR A 36 6.10 0.99 0.40
C TYR A 36 6.80 0.82 1.75
N TRP A 37 6.20 0.06 2.66
CA TRP A 37 6.72 -0.14 4.02
C TRP A 37 7.98 -1.02 4.07
N VAL A 38 8.01 -2.11 3.32
CA VAL A 38 9.03 -3.17 3.42
C VAL A 38 9.96 -3.19 2.21
N LYS A 39 9.49 -2.71 1.05
CA LYS A 39 10.26 -2.74 -0.19
C LYS A 39 10.82 -1.39 -0.64
N ALA A 40 10.41 -0.31 0.05
CA ALA A 40 10.74 1.08 -0.26
C ALA A 40 10.29 1.51 -1.67
N ALA A 41 9.07 1.13 -2.05
CA ALA A 41 8.50 1.45 -3.36
C ALA A 41 8.39 2.95 -3.67
N SER A 42 8.47 3.85 -2.67
CA SER A 42 8.58 5.29 -2.93
C SER A 42 9.77 5.64 -3.83
N LEU A 43 10.87 4.88 -3.78
CA LEU A 43 12.04 5.08 -4.64
C LEU A 43 11.74 4.84 -6.13
N MET A 44 10.61 4.22 -6.44
CA MET A 44 10.15 4.03 -7.82
C MET A 44 9.41 5.26 -8.37
N THR A 45 9.00 6.18 -7.51
CA THR A 45 8.17 7.35 -7.85
C THR A 45 8.75 8.68 -7.38
N THR A 46 9.83 8.69 -6.60
CA THR A 46 10.58 9.89 -6.20
C THR A 46 11.98 9.89 -6.81
N ASP A 47 12.55 11.08 -6.98
CA ASP A 47 13.93 11.21 -7.38
C ASP A 47 14.90 10.64 -6.30
N PRO A 48 16.17 10.36 -6.62
CA PRO A 48 17.12 9.79 -5.67
C PRO A 48 17.41 10.67 -4.42
N THR A 49 17.10 11.97 -4.46
CA THR A 49 17.18 12.84 -3.28
C THR A 49 15.95 12.73 -2.37
N GLY A 50 14.85 12.16 -2.86
CA GLY A 50 13.58 12.05 -2.15
C GLY A 50 12.82 13.37 -2.03
N THR A 51 13.10 14.36 -2.88
CA THR A 51 12.53 15.71 -2.75
C THR A 51 11.50 16.04 -3.83
N VAL A 52 11.48 15.29 -4.93
CA VAL A 52 10.61 15.54 -6.08
C VAL A 52 9.93 14.25 -6.54
N ASP A 53 8.65 14.34 -6.88
CA ASP A 53 7.95 13.26 -7.57
C ASP A 53 8.46 13.13 -9.01
N LEU A 54 8.79 11.92 -9.42
CA LEU A 54 9.11 11.63 -10.82
C LEU A 54 7.87 11.81 -11.70
N PRO A 55 8.02 12.35 -12.91
CA PRO A 55 6.91 12.46 -13.85
C PRO A 55 6.46 11.07 -14.31
N ASP A 56 5.18 10.96 -14.70
CA ASP A 56 4.66 9.75 -15.32
C ASP A 56 5.45 9.39 -16.59
N SER A 57 5.66 8.09 -16.79
CA SER A 57 6.26 7.57 -18.01
C SER A 57 5.22 7.48 -19.13
N PRO A 58 5.57 7.79 -20.39
CA PRO A 58 4.68 7.50 -21.52
C PRO A 58 4.48 6.00 -21.73
N PHE A 59 5.33 5.13 -21.15
CA PHE A 59 5.26 3.68 -21.31
C PHE A 59 4.68 2.97 -20.08
N THR A 60 4.36 3.70 -19.00
CA THR A 60 4.01 3.04 -17.74
C THR A 60 2.88 3.75 -17.01
N ARG A 61 2.01 2.94 -16.42
CA ARG A 61 1.02 3.38 -15.44
C ARG A 61 1.30 2.69 -14.11
N ILE A 62 1.27 3.45 -13.03
CA ILE A 62 1.58 2.98 -11.68
C ILE A 62 0.31 2.98 -10.85
N TYR A 63 -0.02 1.85 -10.22
CA TYR A 63 -1.19 1.73 -9.36
C TYR A 63 -0.81 1.20 -7.99
N PHE A 64 -1.12 2.01 -7.00
CA PHE A 64 -1.02 1.68 -5.60
C PHE A 64 -2.34 1.08 -5.11
N MET A 65 -2.33 -0.18 -4.66
CA MET A 65 -3.48 -0.82 -4.02
C MET A 65 -3.54 -0.39 -2.56
N SER A 66 -4.41 0.58 -2.28
CA SER A 66 -4.52 1.24 -0.98
C SER A 66 -4.74 0.23 0.14
N SER A 67 -3.99 0.39 1.22
CA SER A 67 -4.08 -0.39 2.45
C SER A 67 -3.79 -1.88 2.29
N MET A 68 -3.39 -2.39 1.12
CA MET A 68 -3.21 -3.82 0.89
C MET A 68 -1.86 -4.33 1.43
N GLN A 69 -1.84 -5.55 1.94
CA GLN A 69 -0.60 -6.25 2.31
C GLN A 69 0.05 -6.94 1.09
N HIS A 70 1.16 -7.66 1.31
CA HIS A 70 1.79 -8.41 0.23
C HIS A 70 0.99 -9.69 -0.09
N GLY A 71 0.05 -9.55 -1.03
CA GLY A 71 -0.93 -10.59 -1.37
C GLY A 71 -2.17 -10.55 -0.46
N THR A 72 -2.98 -11.61 -0.51
CA THR A 72 -4.23 -11.72 0.26
C THR A 72 -3.98 -12.47 1.57
N GLY A 73 -4.28 -11.84 2.71
CA GLY A 73 -4.14 -12.44 4.05
C GLY A 73 -5.41 -13.14 4.54
N ASN A 74 -5.32 -13.78 5.71
CA ASN A 74 -6.45 -14.44 6.36
C ASN A 74 -6.91 -13.68 7.61
N ALA A 75 -8.09 -13.05 7.54
CA ALA A 75 -8.69 -12.30 8.65
C ALA A 75 -9.00 -13.14 9.91
N ALA A 76 -8.96 -14.47 9.83
CA ALA A 76 -9.14 -15.37 10.96
C ALA A 76 -7.82 -15.81 11.61
N SER A 77 -6.67 -15.43 11.05
CA SER A 77 -5.35 -15.82 11.56
C SER A 77 -4.50 -14.61 11.87
N LYS A 78 -3.81 -14.65 13.01
CA LYS A 78 -2.72 -13.70 13.33
C LYS A 78 -1.36 -14.20 12.87
N GLY A 79 -1.22 -15.52 12.65
CA GLY A 79 0.09 -16.15 12.50
C GLY A 79 1.01 -15.74 13.65
N ASN A 80 2.19 -15.22 13.31
CA ASN A 80 3.16 -14.69 14.26
C ASN A 80 3.00 -13.18 14.51
N CYS A 81 2.02 -12.52 13.90
CA CYS A 81 1.80 -11.07 14.01
C CYS A 81 0.93 -10.70 15.22
N GLN A 82 0.92 -9.41 15.59
CA GLN A 82 0.11 -8.89 16.70
C GLN A 82 -1.40 -8.86 16.38
N GLN A 83 -1.75 -8.54 15.13
CA GLN A 83 -3.14 -8.42 14.65
C GLN A 83 -3.49 -9.51 13.64
N PHE A 84 -4.78 -9.65 13.35
CA PHE A 84 -5.26 -10.50 12.25
C PHE A 84 -4.72 -10.00 10.91
N GLN A 85 -4.47 -10.91 9.99
CA GLN A 85 -3.93 -10.56 8.68
C GLN A 85 -4.95 -9.81 7.82
N ASN A 86 -4.46 -8.95 6.94
CA ASN A 86 -5.28 -8.14 6.06
C ASN A 86 -5.85 -8.97 4.88
N PRO A 87 -7.18 -9.15 4.79
CA PRO A 87 -7.83 -10.00 3.80
C PRO A 87 -8.16 -9.31 2.47
N LEU A 88 -7.67 -8.08 2.24
CA LEU A 88 -7.93 -7.37 0.99
C LEU A 88 -7.38 -8.18 -0.21
N ASP A 89 -8.19 -8.28 -1.27
CA ASP A 89 -7.86 -8.99 -2.50
C ASP A 89 -8.04 -8.06 -3.70
N SER A 90 -6.95 -7.81 -4.43
CA SER A 90 -6.93 -6.96 -5.62
C SER A 90 -6.97 -7.75 -6.93
N SER A 91 -7.20 -9.07 -6.92
CA SER A 91 -7.16 -9.92 -8.11
C SER A 91 -8.07 -9.41 -9.25
N ALA A 92 -9.29 -8.95 -8.92
CA ALA A 92 -10.20 -8.37 -9.90
C ALA A 92 -9.69 -7.05 -10.49
N VAL A 93 -8.99 -6.24 -9.69
CA VAL A 93 -8.34 -5.00 -10.18
C VAL A 93 -7.17 -5.35 -11.10
N GLN A 94 -6.33 -6.30 -10.70
CA GLN A 94 -5.20 -6.76 -11.52
C GLN A 94 -5.69 -7.31 -12.88
N ARG A 95 -6.81 -8.03 -12.89
CA ARG A 95 -7.44 -8.52 -14.13
C ARG A 95 -7.90 -7.39 -15.03
N ALA A 96 -8.60 -6.38 -14.48
CA ALA A 96 -9.01 -5.20 -15.24
C ALA A 96 -7.83 -4.43 -15.82
N LEU A 97 -6.77 -4.27 -15.03
CA LEU A 97 -5.54 -3.58 -15.44
C LEU A 97 -4.74 -4.38 -16.49
N PHE A 98 -4.79 -5.72 -16.42
CA PHE A 98 -4.21 -6.58 -17.46
C PHE A 98 -4.94 -6.41 -18.80
N THR A 99 -6.27 -6.39 -18.80
CA THR A 99 -7.07 -6.05 -20.00
C THR A 99 -6.75 -4.64 -20.48
N ALA A 100 -6.58 -3.68 -19.58
CA ALA A 100 -6.21 -2.31 -19.95
C ALA A 100 -4.81 -2.23 -20.61
N LEU A 101 -3.84 -3.03 -20.14
CA LEU A 101 -2.52 -3.13 -20.76
C LEU A 101 -2.61 -3.73 -22.17
N ASP A 102 -3.41 -4.78 -22.36
CA ASP A 102 -3.64 -5.37 -23.69
C ASP A 102 -4.23 -4.34 -24.68
N LEU A 103 -5.28 -3.63 -24.27
CA LEU A 103 -5.88 -2.56 -25.08
C LEU A 103 -4.91 -1.42 -25.38
N TRP A 104 -4.01 -1.11 -24.46
CA TRP A 104 -2.99 -0.09 -24.68
C TRP A 104 -2.02 -0.52 -25.78
N VAL A 105 -1.52 -1.76 -25.70
CA VAL A 105 -0.54 -2.30 -26.64
C VAL A 105 -1.16 -2.57 -28.02
N THR A 106 -2.37 -3.12 -28.07
CA THR A 106 -2.99 -3.59 -29.32
C THR A 106 -3.81 -2.52 -30.04
N GLN A 107 -4.40 -1.58 -29.29
CA GLN A 107 -5.37 -0.61 -29.82
C GLN A 107 -5.02 0.85 -29.48
N GLY A 108 -3.91 1.10 -28.79
CA GLY A 108 -3.51 2.45 -28.36
C GLY A 108 -4.44 3.07 -27.31
N THR A 109 -5.33 2.28 -26.69
CA THR A 109 -6.26 2.78 -25.67
C THR A 109 -5.57 2.76 -24.32
N GLU A 110 -5.17 3.92 -23.82
CA GLU A 110 -4.44 4.02 -22.55
C GLU A 110 -5.22 3.38 -21.37
N PRO A 111 -4.51 2.79 -20.39
CA PRO A 111 -5.10 2.42 -19.11
C PRO A 111 -5.56 3.68 -18.34
N PRO A 112 -6.33 3.53 -17.25
CA PRO A 112 -6.58 4.64 -16.35
C PRO A 112 -5.30 5.41 -15.96
N PRO A 113 -5.38 6.70 -15.64
CA PRO A 113 -4.21 7.44 -15.16
C PRO A 113 -3.59 6.77 -13.93
N SER A 114 -2.27 6.89 -13.78
CA SER A 114 -1.55 6.40 -12.61
C SER A 114 -2.20 6.89 -11.31
N GLN A 115 -2.30 6.00 -10.31
CA GLN A 115 -2.84 6.31 -8.98
C GLN A 115 -1.85 5.83 -7.93
N TYR A 116 -1.08 6.75 -7.34
CA TYR A 116 -0.08 6.44 -6.32
C TYR A 116 0.14 7.64 -5.39
N PRO A 117 0.63 7.42 -4.16
CA PRO A 117 0.91 8.49 -3.22
C PRO A 117 2.08 9.36 -3.70
N LYS A 118 1.97 10.68 -3.51
CA LYS A 118 2.93 11.68 -3.99
C LYS A 118 3.40 12.62 -2.88
N LEU A 119 4.60 13.15 -3.04
CA LEU A 119 5.15 14.20 -2.17
C LEU A 119 4.36 15.50 -2.37
N SER A 120 4.08 15.86 -3.62
CA SER A 120 3.46 17.12 -4.06
C SER A 120 2.03 17.34 -3.53
N ASP A 121 1.27 16.26 -3.33
CA ASP A 121 -0.08 16.32 -2.75
C ASP A 121 -0.13 15.87 -1.27
N ALA A 122 1.05 15.69 -0.66
CA ALA A 122 1.22 15.30 0.74
C ALA A 122 0.60 13.95 1.12
N THR A 123 0.37 13.05 0.15
CA THR A 123 -0.10 11.68 0.40
C THR A 123 1.05 10.67 0.57
N LEU A 124 2.30 11.07 0.33
CA LEU A 124 3.52 10.31 0.62
C LEU A 124 4.34 11.04 1.72
N LYS A 125 4.67 10.35 2.81
CA LYS A 125 5.24 10.98 4.02
C LYS A 125 6.28 10.11 4.74
N PRO A 126 7.20 10.69 5.54
CA PRO A 126 8.04 9.92 6.45
C PRO A 126 7.17 9.17 7.47
N PRO A 127 7.52 7.94 7.88
CA PRO A 127 6.68 7.11 8.75
C PRO A 127 6.51 7.68 10.17
N LEU A 128 7.37 8.63 10.58
CA LEU A 128 7.33 9.26 11.88
C LEU A 128 7.36 10.80 11.74
N PRO A 129 6.72 11.54 12.67
CA PRO A 129 5.91 11.04 13.78
C PRO A 129 4.55 10.49 13.31
N GLN A 130 3.95 9.58 14.09
CA GLN A 130 2.65 8.94 13.77
C GLN A 130 1.55 9.96 13.45
N SER A 131 1.51 11.08 14.19
CA SER A 131 0.54 12.17 13.96
C SER A 131 0.67 12.81 12.57
N GLY A 132 1.87 12.84 11.99
CA GLY A 132 2.10 13.31 10.62
C GLY A 132 1.53 12.37 9.56
N MET A 133 1.40 11.08 9.89
CA MET A 133 0.81 10.07 9.01
C MET A 133 -0.72 10.03 9.04
N GLY A 134 -1.33 10.54 10.11
CA GLY A 134 -2.77 10.44 10.33
C GLY A 134 -3.23 9.08 10.88
N PHE A 135 -2.31 8.14 11.15
CA PHE A 135 -2.69 6.83 11.67
C PHE A 135 -3.21 6.96 13.11
N PRO A 136 -4.44 6.55 13.42
CA PRO A 136 -5.06 6.79 14.72
C PRO A 136 -4.39 5.97 15.83
N SER A 137 -4.47 6.48 17.07
CA SER A 137 -4.10 5.73 18.27
C SER A 137 -5.21 4.72 18.62
N ILE A 138 -5.20 3.57 17.94
CA ILE A 138 -6.19 2.51 18.14
C ILE A 138 -5.82 1.70 19.41
N PRO A 139 -6.74 1.47 20.36
CA PRO A 139 -6.50 0.64 21.53
C PRO A 139 -5.95 -0.75 21.15
N GLY A 140 -4.85 -1.15 21.77
CA GLY A 140 -4.22 -2.46 21.54
C GLY A 140 -3.43 -2.60 20.22
N VAL A 141 -3.19 -1.50 19.51
CA VAL A 141 -2.39 -1.48 18.27
C VAL A 141 -1.10 -0.70 18.48
N THR A 142 0.04 -1.35 18.22
CA THR A 142 1.36 -0.73 18.30
C THR A 142 1.75 -0.13 16.96
N TYR A 143 2.15 1.15 16.96
CA TYR A 143 2.72 1.83 15.80
C TYR A 143 4.16 2.25 16.11
N THR A 144 5.13 1.70 15.38
CA THR A 144 6.56 2.02 15.56
C THR A 144 7.10 2.91 14.43
N GLY A 145 6.38 3.03 13.32
CA GLY A 145 6.92 3.62 12.09
C GLY A 145 8.02 2.79 11.45
N LEU A 146 8.17 1.51 11.82
CA LEU A 146 9.17 0.61 11.26
C LEU A 146 8.96 0.45 9.75
N LYS A 147 9.93 0.95 8.98
CA LYS A 147 10.06 0.73 7.54
C LYS A 147 11.41 0.10 7.25
N THR A 148 11.52 -0.65 6.17
CA THR A 148 12.83 -1.14 5.74
C THR A 148 13.65 0.01 5.17
N THR A 149 14.92 0.08 5.59
CA THR A 149 15.87 1.10 5.10
C THR A 149 16.59 0.61 3.85
N ARG A 150 16.82 1.50 2.88
CA ARG A 150 17.57 1.21 1.65
C ARG A 150 18.92 1.90 1.69
N TYR A 151 19.94 1.12 2.04
CA TYR A 151 21.32 1.57 2.03
C TYR A 151 21.96 1.33 0.66
N LEU A 152 22.89 2.20 0.28
CA LEU A 152 23.95 1.81 -0.63
C LEU A 152 24.96 0.95 0.14
N PHE A 153 24.80 -0.37 0.08
CA PHE A 153 25.71 -1.30 0.73
C PHE A 153 27.08 -1.35 0.06
N ASN A 154 28.11 -1.58 0.88
CA ASN A 154 29.46 -1.87 0.41
C ASN A 154 29.63 -3.38 0.19
N TYR A 155 29.66 -3.80 -1.07
CA TYR A 155 29.92 -5.19 -1.49
C TYR A 155 31.40 -5.47 -1.80
N GLY A 156 32.29 -4.53 -1.44
CA GLY A 156 33.73 -4.62 -1.62
C GLY A 156 34.26 -3.83 -2.82
N PRO A 157 35.60 -3.73 -2.94
CA PRO A 157 36.25 -3.05 -4.06
C PRO A 157 35.79 -3.63 -5.41
N ASP A 158 35.68 -2.77 -6.42
CA ASP A 158 35.35 -3.12 -7.80
C ASP A 158 34.00 -3.83 -8.04
N PHE A 159 33.11 -3.90 -7.03
CA PHE A 159 31.78 -4.49 -7.22
C PHE A 159 30.99 -3.78 -8.32
N LEU A 160 31.04 -2.45 -8.36
CA LEU A 160 30.29 -1.66 -9.36
C LEU A 160 30.80 -1.82 -10.80
N THR A 161 32.00 -2.37 -10.99
CA THR A 161 32.60 -2.59 -12.32
C THR A 161 32.52 -4.06 -12.73
N THR A 162 32.74 -4.99 -11.80
CA THR A 162 32.79 -6.44 -12.06
C THR A 162 31.47 -7.16 -11.83
N GLY A 163 30.60 -6.61 -10.96
CA GLY A 163 29.40 -7.28 -10.46
C GLY A 163 29.69 -8.43 -9.47
N ILE A 164 30.95 -8.66 -9.08
CA ILE A 164 31.35 -9.75 -8.19
C ILE A 164 31.54 -9.19 -6.78
N PRO A 165 30.71 -9.56 -5.79
CA PRO A 165 30.87 -9.07 -4.43
C PRO A 165 32.04 -9.79 -3.73
N THR A 166 32.96 -9.02 -3.17
CA THR A 166 34.05 -9.55 -2.32
C THR A 166 33.75 -9.42 -0.83
N ILE A 167 32.75 -8.63 -0.46
CA ILE A 167 32.15 -8.55 0.88
C ILE A 167 30.71 -9.03 0.77
N ASN A 168 30.42 -10.23 1.27
CA ASN A 168 29.08 -10.82 1.26
C ASN A 168 28.86 -11.76 2.47
N PRO A 169 27.87 -11.50 3.35
CA PRO A 169 26.96 -10.36 3.32
C PRO A 169 27.68 -9.01 3.58
N PRO A 170 27.08 -7.88 3.18
CA PRO A 170 27.55 -6.57 3.64
C PRO A 170 27.66 -6.51 5.16
N VAL A 171 28.60 -5.72 5.67
CA VAL A 171 28.76 -5.51 7.11
C VAL A 171 27.61 -4.63 7.60
N ILE A 172 26.80 -5.15 8.53
CA ILE A 172 25.65 -4.47 9.13
C ILE A 172 25.77 -4.57 10.65
N THR A 173 25.51 -3.46 11.34
CA THR A 173 25.49 -3.35 12.80
C THR A 173 24.11 -2.85 13.27
N PRO A 174 23.55 -3.40 14.36
CA PRO A 174 22.35 -2.85 14.98
C PRO A 174 22.51 -1.38 15.45
N PRO A 175 21.43 -0.58 15.47
CA PRO A 175 20.12 -0.89 14.88
C PRO A 175 20.21 -1.05 13.36
N TYR A 176 19.38 -1.91 12.78
CA TYR A 176 19.47 -2.23 11.35
C TYR A 176 18.88 -1.12 10.48
N GLU A 177 17.79 -0.51 10.92
CA GLU A 177 17.06 0.55 10.24
C GLU A 177 17.61 1.94 10.58
N ASP A 178 17.63 2.81 9.58
CA ASP A 178 18.02 4.22 9.64
C ASP A 178 19.35 4.48 10.41
N ASN A 179 20.31 3.55 10.33
CA ASN A 179 21.62 3.61 10.97
C ASN A 179 22.73 3.99 9.96
N PRO A 180 23.28 5.22 10.04
CA PRO A 180 24.32 5.69 9.11
C PRO A 180 25.61 4.85 9.11
N ALA A 181 25.87 4.04 10.15
CA ALA A 181 27.01 3.12 10.18
C ALA A 181 26.90 1.99 9.14
N ASN A 182 25.69 1.68 8.68
CA ASN A 182 25.41 0.64 7.68
C ASN A 182 25.50 1.15 6.23
N GLY A 183 25.79 2.45 6.04
CA GLY A 183 25.99 3.08 4.74
C GLY A 183 25.09 4.30 4.51
N ARG A 184 25.23 4.90 3.32
CA ARG A 184 24.38 6.03 2.91
C ARG A 184 22.97 5.53 2.58
N ILE A 185 21.95 6.28 2.98
CA ILE A 185 20.54 5.88 2.88
C ILE A 185 19.87 6.64 1.74
N TYR A 186 19.09 5.94 0.92
CA TYR A 186 18.12 6.56 0.02
C TYR A 186 16.83 6.87 0.80
N PRO A 187 16.37 8.13 0.84
CA PRO A 187 15.16 8.49 1.56
C PRO A 187 13.95 7.73 1.04
N SER A 188 13.24 7.05 1.95
CA SER A 188 12.01 6.32 1.63
C SER A 188 10.84 6.80 2.48
N TYR A 189 9.66 6.74 1.88
CA TYR A 189 8.42 7.31 2.41
C TYR A 189 7.30 6.28 2.30
N ILE A 190 6.26 6.47 3.10
CA ILE A 190 5.10 5.56 3.16
C ILE A 190 3.79 6.33 2.89
N PRO A 191 2.72 5.64 2.44
CA PRO A 191 1.46 6.27 2.10
C PRO A 191 0.73 6.81 3.33
N LYS A 192 0.11 7.98 3.19
CA LYS A 192 -0.65 8.65 4.26
C LYS A 192 -2.04 8.04 4.44
N THR A 193 -2.47 7.93 5.69
CA THR A 193 -3.76 7.38 6.06
C THR A 193 -4.78 8.46 6.43
N ASP A 194 -6.06 8.14 6.26
CA ASP A 194 -7.19 8.88 6.82
C ASP A 194 -7.32 8.65 8.33
N ALA A 195 -8.33 9.30 8.94
CA ALA A 195 -8.60 9.18 10.38
C ALA A 195 -8.98 7.76 10.82
N ASP A 196 -9.35 6.88 9.88
CA ASP A 196 -9.65 5.48 10.13
C ASP A 196 -8.39 4.61 9.94
N GLY A 197 -7.23 5.18 9.66
CA GLY A 197 -5.98 4.45 9.43
C GLY A 197 -5.89 3.74 8.08
N ASN A 198 -6.75 4.10 7.11
CA ASN A 198 -6.72 3.54 5.76
C ASN A 198 -6.04 4.49 4.77
N ASP A 199 -5.27 3.98 3.82
CA ASP A 199 -4.48 4.80 2.89
C ASP A 199 -5.36 5.68 2.00
N ILE A 200 -5.03 6.97 1.90
CA ILE A 200 -5.82 7.99 1.17
C ILE A 200 -5.65 7.87 -0.34
N ALA A 201 -4.40 7.72 -0.79
CA ALA A 201 -4.05 7.66 -2.20
C ALA A 201 -4.26 6.26 -2.80
N GLY A 202 -4.27 6.20 -4.13
CA GLY A 202 -4.29 4.95 -4.88
C GLY A 202 -5.68 4.42 -5.24
N VAL A 203 -5.71 3.17 -5.69
CA VAL A 203 -6.93 2.44 -6.00
C VAL A 203 -7.47 1.81 -4.72
N ARG A 204 -8.50 2.43 -4.15
CA ARG A 204 -9.19 1.94 -2.95
C ARG A 204 -10.23 0.88 -3.32
N LEU A 205 -9.99 -0.37 -2.90
CA LEU A 205 -10.98 -1.46 -3.00
C LEU A 205 -12.28 -1.09 -2.25
N PRO A 206 -13.43 -1.74 -2.52
CA PRO A 206 -14.69 -1.36 -1.88
C PRO A 206 -14.64 -1.43 -0.35
N ARG A 207 -13.95 -2.43 0.22
CA ARG A 207 -13.71 -2.54 1.67
C ARG A 207 -12.84 -1.41 2.25
N VAL A 208 -12.10 -0.68 1.43
CA VAL A 208 -11.31 0.50 1.86
C VAL A 208 -12.07 1.80 1.58
N SER A 209 -12.88 1.83 0.52
CA SER A 209 -13.76 2.97 0.17
C SER A 209 -14.96 3.09 1.11
N VAL A 210 -15.48 1.95 1.59
CA VAL A 210 -16.61 1.84 2.53
C VAL A 210 -16.16 0.95 3.70
N PRO A 211 -15.25 1.46 4.57
CA PRO A 211 -14.55 0.61 5.53
C PRO A 211 -15.40 0.17 6.70
N LEU A 212 -15.13 -1.05 7.17
CA LEU A 212 -15.58 -1.61 8.46
C LEU A 212 -14.40 -1.98 9.37
N ALA A 213 -13.19 -1.65 8.92
CA ALA A 213 -11.94 -1.91 9.61
C ALA A 213 -10.85 -0.94 9.14
N THR A 214 -9.79 -0.84 9.93
CA THR A 214 -8.49 -0.36 9.46
C THR A 214 -7.79 -1.52 8.77
N TYR A 215 -7.30 -1.26 7.56
CA TYR A 215 -6.46 -2.15 6.78
C TYR A 215 -5.09 -1.50 6.60
N THR A 216 -4.03 -2.24 6.89
CA THR A 216 -2.66 -1.76 6.71
C THR A 216 -1.87 -2.68 5.78
N GLY A 217 -0.84 -2.12 5.12
CA GLY A 217 0.16 -2.91 4.41
C GLY A 217 1.33 -3.41 5.28
N TRP A 218 1.37 -3.01 6.54
CA TRP A 218 2.43 -3.32 7.49
C TRP A 218 1.87 -3.96 8.74
N GLY A 219 2.66 -4.75 9.44
CA GLY A 219 2.32 -5.37 10.70
C GLY A 219 3.56 -5.65 11.53
N LEU A 220 3.36 -5.87 12.83
CA LEU A 220 4.44 -6.20 13.76
C LEU A 220 4.28 -7.62 14.28
N ARG A 221 5.40 -8.27 14.56
CA ARG A 221 5.43 -9.59 15.20
C ARG A 221 5.00 -9.50 16.66
N SER A 222 4.54 -10.64 17.18
CA SER A 222 4.16 -10.85 18.58
C SER A 222 5.15 -11.77 19.29
N GLY A 223 4.96 -11.98 20.60
CA GLY A 223 5.78 -12.91 21.38
C GLY A 223 7.22 -12.44 21.57
N VAL A 224 8.18 -13.37 21.49
CA VAL A 224 9.61 -13.09 21.73
C VAL A 224 10.24 -12.14 20.70
N TRP A 225 9.62 -12.00 19.52
CA TRP A 225 10.04 -11.09 18.44
C TRP A 225 9.14 -9.85 18.38
N ALA A 226 8.51 -9.48 19.49
CA ALA A 226 7.55 -8.38 19.50
C ALA A 226 8.16 -7.09 18.95
N ASN A 227 7.41 -6.43 18.06
CA ASN A 227 7.76 -5.15 17.41
C ASN A 227 8.78 -5.25 16.27
N ASP A 228 9.27 -6.44 15.92
CA ASP A 228 9.89 -6.68 14.63
C ASP A 228 8.86 -6.61 13.50
N GLY A 229 9.31 -6.38 12.27
CA GLY A 229 8.46 -6.42 11.08
C GLY A 229 7.80 -7.80 10.90
N CYS A 230 6.48 -7.81 10.70
CA CYS A 230 5.76 -8.99 10.23
C CYS A 230 5.82 -9.12 8.69
N GLU A 231 6.92 -8.65 8.09
CA GLU A 231 7.30 -8.64 6.68
C GLU A 231 6.12 -8.52 5.72
N SER A 232 5.58 -9.62 5.20
CA SER A 232 4.51 -9.61 4.19
C SER A 232 3.11 -9.28 4.74
N SER A 233 2.91 -9.38 6.05
CA SER A 233 1.58 -9.29 6.67
C SER A 233 1.21 -7.86 6.98
N GLY A 234 0.01 -7.49 6.55
CA GLY A 234 -0.71 -6.31 7.01
C GLY A 234 -1.66 -6.66 8.15
N GLN A 235 -2.40 -5.66 8.60
CA GLN A 235 -3.31 -5.79 9.72
C GLN A 235 -4.75 -5.58 9.26
N PHE A 236 -5.66 -6.37 9.82
CA PHE A 236 -7.09 -6.18 9.81
C PHE A 236 -7.55 -5.89 11.22
N ILE A 237 -7.99 -4.65 11.46
CA ILE A 237 -8.41 -4.18 12.78
C ILE A 237 -9.85 -3.66 12.67
N PRO A 238 -10.86 -4.49 12.98
CA PRO A 238 -12.27 -4.11 12.90
C PRO A 238 -12.58 -2.81 13.63
N PHE A 239 -13.54 -2.04 13.11
CA PHE A 239 -14.14 -0.95 13.87
C PHE A 239 -14.98 -1.50 15.02
N PRO A 240 -15.18 -0.72 16.10
CA PRO A 240 -16.22 -1.03 17.07
C PRO A 240 -17.56 -1.21 16.36
N LYS A 241 -18.39 -2.17 16.81
CA LYS A 241 -19.69 -2.41 16.17
C LYS A 241 -20.66 -1.29 16.52
N THR A 242 -20.72 -0.90 17.79
CA THR A 242 -21.63 0.11 18.33
C THR A 242 -20.92 1.33 18.88
N GLN A 243 -21.64 2.43 19.07
CA GLN A 243 -21.13 3.61 19.78
C GLN A 243 -20.70 3.26 21.21
N ALA A 244 -21.45 2.38 21.88
CA ALA A 244 -21.14 1.95 23.24
C ALA A 244 -19.79 1.22 23.30
N ASP A 245 -19.53 0.29 22.35
CA ASP A 245 -18.25 -0.42 22.27
C ASP A 245 -17.08 0.54 22.02
N ARG A 246 -17.28 1.54 21.14
CA ARG A 246 -16.29 2.58 20.84
C ARG A 246 -15.93 3.37 22.10
N LEU A 247 -16.93 3.86 22.84
CA LEU A 247 -16.71 4.64 24.06
C LEU A 247 -16.08 3.80 25.16
N ALA A 248 -16.47 2.53 25.31
CA ALA A 248 -15.93 1.63 26.32
C ALA A 248 -14.45 1.30 26.08
N THR A 249 -14.03 1.19 24.82
CA THR A 249 -12.64 0.89 24.45
C THR A 249 -11.77 2.14 24.29
N GLY A 250 -12.39 3.32 24.14
CA GLY A 250 -11.68 4.56 23.83
C GLY A 250 -11.18 4.64 22.39
N ASP A 251 -11.77 3.87 21.46
CA ASP A 251 -11.39 3.88 20.05
C ASP A 251 -11.76 5.24 19.41
N PRO A 252 -10.81 5.95 18.78
CA PRO A 252 -11.12 7.24 18.16
C PRO A 252 -11.92 7.12 16.85
N ARG A 253 -11.93 5.95 16.22
CA ARG A 253 -12.62 5.70 14.93
C ARG A 253 -14.11 5.52 15.17
N LEU A 254 -14.95 6.07 14.30
CA LEU A 254 -16.40 5.85 14.37
C LEU A 254 -16.73 4.36 14.32
N SER A 255 -17.71 3.94 15.13
CA SER A 255 -18.24 2.58 15.05
C SER A 255 -18.94 2.33 13.72
N ALA A 256 -19.10 1.07 13.35
CA ALA A 256 -19.86 0.69 12.16
C ALA A 256 -21.31 1.22 12.21
N GLU A 257 -21.95 1.14 13.37
CA GLU A 257 -23.27 1.72 13.64
C GLU A 257 -23.31 3.23 13.42
N GLU A 258 -22.39 3.99 14.03
CA GLU A 258 -22.35 5.46 13.85
C GLU A 258 -22.11 5.86 12.39
N ARG A 259 -21.36 5.05 11.64
CA ARG A 259 -20.94 5.34 10.27
C ARG A 259 -22.04 5.05 9.24
N TYR A 260 -22.76 3.94 9.41
CA TYR A 260 -23.71 3.46 8.40
C TYR A 260 -25.16 3.39 8.91
N GLY A 261 -25.39 3.27 10.22
CA GLY A 261 -26.70 3.12 10.85
C GLY A 261 -27.39 1.77 10.58
N SER A 262 -27.30 1.25 9.35
CA SER A 262 -27.92 -0.03 8.96
C SER A 262 -27.09 -0.77 7.91
N TYR A 263 -27.30 -2.08 7.86
CA TYR A 263 -26.77 -2.92 6.78
C TYR A 263 -27.22 -2.46 5.38
N GLY A 264 -28.45 -1.95 5.25
CA GLY A 264 -28.98 -1.45 3.97
C GLY A 264 -28.22 -0.25 3.42
N ASN A 265 -27.90 0.73 4.29
CA ASN A 265 -27.11 1.90 3.90
C ASN A 265 -25.65 1.51 3.54
N TYR A 266 -25.03 0.62 4.33
CA TYR A 266 -23.72 0.06 3.99
C TYR A 266 -23.75 -0.62 2.61
N SER A 267 -24.74 -1.48 2.38
CA SER A 267 -24.88 -2.23 1.12
C SER A 267 -25.04 -1.30 -0.09
N PHE A 268 -25.83 -0.23 0.06
CA PHE A 268 -25.98 0.81 -0.95
C PHE A 268 -24.64 1.49 -1.27
N GLN A 269 -23.89 1.90 -0.24
CA GLN A 269 -22.60 2.56 -0.43
C GLN A 269 -21.56 1.64 -1.08
N VAL A 270 -21.51 0.36 -0.71
CA VAL A 270 -20.63 -0.63 -1.36
C VAL A 270 -21.00 -0.79 -2.83
N ALA A 271 -22.30 -0.89 -3.15
CA ALA A 271 -22.75 -0.99 -4.54
C ALA A 271 -22.34 0.24 -5.38
N VAL A 272 -22.43 1.44 -4.80
CA VAL A 272 -21.93 2.68 -5.44
C VAL A 272 -20.42 2.64 -5.65
N ALA A 273 -19.65 2.17 -4.65
CA ALA A 273 -18.19 2.04 -4.77
C ALA A 273 -17.79 1.07 -5.89
N VAL A 274 -18.44 -0.10 -5.97
CA VAL A 274 -18.20 -1.08 -7.06
C VAL A 274 -18.54 -0.48 -8.42
N LYS A 275 -19.70 0.18 -8.57
CA LYS A 275 -20.08 0.86 -9.81
C LYS A 275 -19.06 1.91 -10.23
N LYS A 276 -18.53 2.69 -9.29
CA LYS A 276 -17.49 3.69 -9.55
C LYS A 276 -16.19 3.04 -10.04
N MET A 277 -15.79 1.91 -9.45
CA MET A 277 -14.60 1.19 -9.91
C MET A 277 -14.75 0.62 -11.33
N ILE A 278 -15.95 0.11 -11.68
CA ILE A 278 -16.25 -0.32 -13.05
C ILE A 278 -16.17 0.86 -14.02
N ALA A 279 -16.82 1.99 -13.68
CA ALA A 279 -16.81 3.20 -14.50
C ALA A 279 -15.39 3.74 -14.73
N ASN A 280 -14.53 3.63 -13.72
CA ASN A 280 -13.13 4.05 -13.79
C ASN A 280 -12.19 2.97 -14.37
N ARG A 281 -12.72 1.85 -14.89
CA ARG A 281 -11.97 0.71 -15.45
C ARG A 281 -10.98 0.05 -14.47
N TYR A 282 -11.23 0.18 -13.17
CA TYR A 282 -10.50 -0.58 -12.13
C TYR A 282 -11.17 -1.92 -11.81
N LEU A 283 -12.37 -2.17 -12.32
CA LEU A 283 -13.02 -3.48 -12.31
C LEU A 283 -13.62 -3.75 -13.68
N LEU A 284 -13.60 -5.02 -14.10
CA LEU A 284 -14.42 -5.48 -15.20
C LEU A 284 -15.85 -5.65 -14.70
N ALA A 285 -16.84 -5.41 -15.57
CA ALA A 285 -18.25 -5.48 -15.18
C ALA A 285 -18.64 -6.85 -14.62
N GLU A 286 -18.07 -7.92 -15.18
CA GLU A 286 -18.30 -9.31 -14.77
C GLU A 286 -17.69 -9.67 -13.41
N ASP A 287 -16.67 -8.93 -12.92
CA ASP A 287 -16.14 -9.12 -11.55
C ASP A 287 -16.99 -8.41 -10.49
N GLY A 288 -17.80 -7.43 -10.89
CA GLY A 288 -18.49 -6.52 -9.98
C GLY A 288 -19.38 -7.24 -8.96
N VAL A 289 -20.06 -8.31 -9.38
CA VAL A 289 -20.96 -9.08 -8.50
C VAL A 289 -20.18 -9.82 -7.41
N ALA A 290 -19.06 -10.46 -7.76
CA ALA A 290 -18.25 -11.20 -6.79
C ALA A 290 -17.62 -10.25 -5.76
N VAL A 291 -17.08 -9.12 -6.22
CA VAL A 291 -16.50 -8.08 -5.35
C VAL A 291 -17.56 -7.46 -4.43
N LEU A 292 -18.77 -7.22 -4.94
CA LEU A 292 -19.89 -6.74 -4.12
C LEU A 292 -20.23 -7.74 -3.02
N ASN A 293 -20.46 -9.01 -3.39
CA ASN A 293 -20.86 -10.05 -2.44
C ASN A 293 -19.82 -10.29 -1.33
N ASP A 294 -18.53 -10.24 -1.67
CA ASP A 294 -17.45 -10.33 -0.69
C ASP A 294 -17.54 -9.20 0.37
N ALA A 295 -17.71 -7.94 -0.07
CA ALA A 295 -17.85 -6.81 0.85
C ALA A 295 -19.16 -6.87 1.67
N LEU A 296 -20.25 -7.34 1.06
CA LEU A 296 -21.54 -7.52 1.75
C LEU A 296 -21.50 -8.59 2.84
N THR A 297 -20.74 -9.67 2.63
CA THR A 297 -20.58 -10.75 3.62
C THR A 297 -19.91 -10.23 4.90
N LEU A 298 -18.89 -9.38 4.78
CA LEU A 298 -18.29 -8.71 5.93
C LEU A 298 -19.30 -7.78 6.64
N GLY A 299 -20.11 -7.06 5.87
CA GLY A 299 -21.16 -6.19 6.43
C GLY A 299 -22.16 -6.92 7.31
N GLN A 300 -22.55 -8.15 6.93
CA GLN A 300 -23.53 -8.95 7.68
C GLN A 300 -23.04 -9.33 9.08
N SER A 301 -21.72 -9.47 9.28
CA SER A 301 -21.16 -9.82 10.59
C SER A 301 -20.91 -8.61 11.50
N MET A 302 -20.90 -7.40 10.93
CA MET A 302 -20.48 -6.17 11.61
C MET A 302 -21.63 -5.19 11.87
N LEU A 303 -22.71 -5.23 11.10
CA LEU A 303 -23.84 -4.32 11.23
C LEU A 303 -25.13 -5.05 11.61
N PRO A 304 -26.02 -4.41 12.37
CA PRO A 304 -27.33 -4.99 12.65
C PRO A 304 -28.12 -5.12 11.33
N ILE A 305 -28.69 -6.32 11.13
CA ILE A 305 -29.69 -6.54 10.09
C ILE A 305 -31.01 -6.08 10.70
N LEU A 306 -31.61 -5.02 10.16
CA LEU A 306 -32.96 -4.65 10.56
C LEU A 306 -33.87 -5.85 10.30
N PRO A 307 -34.75 -6.25 11.24
CA PRO A 307 -35.69 -7.33 10.98
C PRO A 307 -36.50 -6.97 9.73
N SER A 308 -36.63 -7.92 8.81
CA SER A 308 -37.56 -7.82 7.70
C SER A 308 -38.97 -7.68 8.27
N ASN A 309 -39.52 -6.47 8.21
CA ASN A 309 -40.93 -6.20 8.48
C ASN A 309 -41.82 -6.93 7.47
#